data_AF-A0A517VSX5-F1
#
_entry.id   AF-A0A517VSX5-F1
#
_cell.length_a   1.000
_cell.length_b   1.000
_cell.length_c   1.000
_cell.angle_alpha   90.00
_cell.angle_beta   90.00
_cell.angle_gamma   90.00
#
_symmetry.space_group_name_H-M   'P 1'
#
loop_
_entity.id
_entity.type
_entity.pdbx_description
1 polymer ?
#
loop_
_entity_poly.entity_id
_entity_poly.type
_entity_poly.pdbx_seq_one_letter_code
_entity_poly.pdbx_strand_id
1 'polypeptide(L)'
;MNDEPYLVKLALRLAAGLEKLPPSSLEKHRTYILAQQQADGGFSGREGDSDLYYTGFAVRSLGILGGVENQQCIELSSYLKQFHIEKLSTIDLLSWLYCALIIQASGGEDLLTGASDNWNTQISQNLERLRTPDGGYAKSEQGALGSTYHTFLVVLIYQLIGLEIPDSNDLIQFLYDRQRDDGGFVEISPMKRSGTNPTAAAVATLLILNAMDDELKDDVRDFLNQVKSSEGGFQANTRIPFADGLSTFTGLLTAQDLGLDSLVDQKQLMQFMTEWLEFPTGGFRGASWDEQADVEYTFYGLGVLALLNA
;
A
#
# COMPACT_ATOMS: atom_id res chain seq x y z
N MET A 1 -5.42 2.05 24.25
CA MET A 1 -5.87 0.77 23.68
C MET A 1 -5.01 0.56 22.47
N ASN A 2 -4.19 -0.48 22.43
CA ASN A 2 -3.36 -0.77 21.25
C ASN A 2 -4.31 -1.22 20.14
N ASP A 3 -4.72 -0.26 19.32
CA ASP A 3 -5.33 -0.58 18.04
C ASP A 3 -4.31 -1.37 17.22
N GLU A 4 -4.75 -2.52 16.71
CA GLU A 4 -3.94 -3.36 15.82
C GLU A 4 -3.42 -2.51 14.63
N PRO A 5 -2.14 -2.67 14.22
CA PRO A 5 -1.54 -1.88 13.15
C PRO A 5 -2.39 -1.87 11.88
N TYR A 6 -2.44 -0.72 11.18
CA TYR A 6 -3.29 -0.52 10.00
C TYR A 6 -3.04 -1.59 8.93
N LEU A 7 -1.77 -1.90 8.66
CA LEU A 7 -1.40 -2.90 7.66
C LEU A 7 -1.84 -4.32 8.02
N VAL A 8 -1.87 -4.67 9.31
CA VAL A 8 -2.36 -5.97 9.77
C VAL A 8 -3.87 -6.06 9.58
N LYS A 9 -4.62 -5.03 10.01
CA LYS A 9 -6.08 -4.92 9.78
C LYS A 9 -6.43 -5.04 8.30
N LEU A 10 -5.70 -4.32 7.44
CA LEU A 10 -5.89 -4.37 5.99
C LEU A 10 -5.60 -5.78 5.45
N ALA A 11 -4.47 -6.39 5.80
CA ALA A 11 -4.11 -7.72 5.32
C ALA A 11 -5.16 -8.78 5.69
N LEU A 12 -5.65 -8.77 6.93
CA LEU A 12 -6.70 -9.68 7.40
C LEU A 12 -8.01 -9.48 6.64
N ARG A 13 -8.41 -8.22 6.41
CA ARG A 13 -9.60 -7.90 5.61
C ARG A 13 -9.48 -8.40 4.17
N LEU A 14 -8.32 -8.18 3.54
CA LEU A 14 -8.10 -8.63 2.17
C LEU A 14 -8.09 -10.17 2.08
N ALA A 15 -7.42 -10.85 3.01
CA ALA A 15 -7.42 -12.32 3.07
C ALA A 15 -8.85 -12.87 3.20
N ALA A 16 -9.65 -12.33 4.14
CA ALA A 16 -11.03 -12.75 4.36
C ALA A 16 -11.94 -12.53 3.13
N GLY A 17 -11.70 -11.47 2.36
CA GLY A 17 -12.41 -11.23 1.10
C GLY A 17 -12.04 -12.26 0.03
N LEU A 18 -10.75 -12.60 -0.11
CA LEU A 18 -10.29 -13.59 -1.08
C LEU A 18 -10.73 -15.02 -0.73
N GLU A 19 -10.88 -15.37 0.55
CA GLU A 19 -11.39 -16.69 0.98
C GLU A 19 -12.78 -17.02 0.43
N LYS A 20 -13.57 -16.01 0.03
CA LYS A 20 -14.91 -16.20 -0.56
C LYS A 20 -14.86 -16.57 -2.05
N LEU A 21 -13.69 -16.46 -2.69
CA LEU A 21 -13.50 -16.78 -4.11
C LEU A 21 -13.10 -18.25 -4.32
N PRO A 22 -13.39 -18.83 -5.51
CA PRO A 22 -12.95 -20.19 -5.82
C PRO A 22 -11.42 -20.32 -5.77
N PRO A 23 -10.86 -21.35 -5.10
CA PRO A 23 -9.40 -21.52 -5.01
C PRO A 23 -8.69 -21.55 -6.37
N SER A 24 -9.32 -22.14 -7.39
CA SER A 24 -8.76 -22.19 -8.75
C SER A 24 -8.59 -20.82 -9.38
N SER A 25 -9.42 -19.84 -9.02
CA SER A 25 -9.29 -18.46 -9.49
C SER A 25 -8.12 -17.73 -8.84
N LEU A 26 -7.73 -18.12 -7.61
CA LEU A 26 -6.62 -17.52 -6.88
C LEU A 26 -5.28 -18.17 -7.24
N GLU A 27 -5.28 -19.48 -7.49
CA GLU A 27 -4.07 -20.26 -7.71
C GLU A 27 -3.24 -19.77 -8.90
N LYS A 28 -3.88 -19.29 -9.98
CA LYS A 28 -3.18 -18.71 -11.13
C LYS A 28 -2.36 -17.47 -10.74
N HIS A 29 -2.87 -16.62 -9.83
CA HIS A 29 -2.14 -15.45 -9.36
C HIS A 29 -0.98 -15.85 -8.46
N ARG A 30 -1.21 -16.81 -7.55
CA ARG A 30 -0.14 -17.37 -6.71
C ARG A 30 0.99 -17.94 -7.56
N THR A 31 0.65 -18.77 -8.56
CA THR A 31 1.61 -19.35 -9.51
C THR A 31 2.38 -18.27 -10.27
N TYR A 32 1.67 -17.24 -10.78
CA TYR A 32 2.32 -16.11 -11.47
C TYR A 32 3.33 -15.38 -10.56
N ILE A 33 2.95 -15.06 -9.32
CA ILE A 33 3.81 -14.37 -8.35
C ILE A 33 5.05 -15.20 -8.04
N LEU A 34 4.88 -16.49 -7.70
CA LEU A 34 5.98 -17.39 -7.39
C LEU A 34 6.96 -17.55 -8.57
N ALA A 35 6.47 -17.48 -9.81
CA ALA A 35 7.31 -17.51 -10.99
C ALA A 35 8.22 -16.28 -11.15
N GLN A 36 7.99 -15.19 -10.40
CA GLN A 36 8.85 -14.00 -10.39
C GLN A 36 9.95 -14.06 -9.33
N GLN A 37 9.97 -15.10 -8.50
CA GLN A 37 11.03 -15.29 -7.50
C GLN A 37 12.34 -15.68 -8.20
N GLN A 38 13.42 -14.97 -7.85
CA GLN A 38 14.74 -15.19 -8.42
C GLN A 38 15.59 -16.11 -7.54
N ALA A 39 16.74 -16.54 -8.07
CA ALA A 39 17.64 -17.48 -7.40
C ALA A 39 18.25 -16.94 -6.08
N ASP A 40 18.26 -15.62 -5.88
CA ASP A 40 18.69 -14.98 -4.64
C ASP A 40 17.62 -14.97 -3.53
N GLY A 41 16.41 -15.44 -3.85
CA GLY A 41 15.26 -15.54 -2.96
C GLY A 41 14.32 -14.33 -2.99
N GLY A 42 14.75 -13.20 -3.57
CA GLY A 42 13.91 -12.03 -3.79
C GLY A 42 13.02 -12.15 -5.01
N PHE A 43 12.20 -11.14 -5.25
CA PHE A 43 11.32 -11.08 -6.42
C PHE A 43 11.70 -9.87 -7.28
N SER A 44 11.67 -10.07 -8.60
CA SER A 44 11.89 -9.01 -9.57
C SER A 44 10.58 -8.34 -9.97
N GLY A 45 10.68 -7.11 -10.48
CA GLY A 45 9.63 -6.51 -11.29
C GLY A 45 9.54 -7.16 -12.67
N ARG A 46 9.07 -6.39 -13.66
CA ARG A 46 8.97 -6.87 -15.06
C ARG A 46 10.31 -7.23 -15.66
N GLU A 47 11.35 -6.49 -15.30
CA GLU A 47 12.71 -6.67 -15.77
C GLU A 47 13.69 -6.41 -14.62
N GLY A 48 14.88 -7.02 -14.70
CA GLY A 48 15.97 -6.77 -13.77
C GLY A 48 16.09 -7.80 -12.65
N ASP A 49 16.98 -7.46 -11.72
CA ASP A 49 17.27 -8.27 -10.53
C ASP A 49 16.18 -8.09 -9.47
N SER A 50 16.23 -8.92 -8.42
CA SER A 50 15.36 -8.77 -7.26
C SER A 50 15.57 -7.42 -6.57
N ASP A 51 14.47 -6.77 -6.17
CA ASP A 51 14.53 -5.61 -5.27
C ASP A 51 13.52 -5.72 -4.12
N LEU A 52 13.73 -4.91 -3.08
CA LEU A 52 12.87 -4.92 -1.89
C LEU A 52 11.45 -4.43 -2.20
N TYR A 53 11.27 -3.53 -3.16
CA TYR A 53 9.95 -3.00 -3.51
C TYR A 53 9.05 -4.08 -4.07
N TYR A 54 9.48 -4.80 -5.11
CA TYR A 54 8.75 -5.89 -5.72
C TYR A 54 8.68 -7.14 -4.84
N THR A 55 9.75 -7.43 -4.08
CA THR A 55 9.70 -8.46 -3.03
C THR A 55 8.61 -8.16 -2.00
N GLY A 56 8.48 -6.90 -1.59
CA GLY A 56 7.41 -6.44 -0.71
C GLY A 56 6.01 -6.74 -1.26
N PHE A 57 5.76 -6.39 -2.52
CA PHE A 57 4.46 -6.68 -3.17
C PHE A 57 4.19 -8.16 -3.37
N ALA A 58 5.20 -8.94 -3.76
CA ALA A 58 5.07 -10.39 -3.89
C ALA A 58 4.68 -11.01 -2.55
N VAL A 59 5.41 -10.71 -1.48
CA VAL A 59 5.18 -11.28 -0.15
C VAL A 59 3.85 -10.81 0.44
N ARG A 60 3.44 -9.55 0.21
CA ARG A 60 2.09 -9.05 0.55
C ARG A 60 1.00 -9.85 -0.13
N SER A 61 1.14 -10.07 -1.44
CA SER A 61 0.19 -10.84 -2.23
C SER A 61 0.11 -12.29 -1.77
N LEU A 62 1.26 -12.93 -1.52
CA LEU A 62 1.30 -14.29 -0.97
C LEU A 62 0.67 -14.34 0.42
N GLY A 63 0.91 -13.33 1.26
CA GLY A 63 0.29 -13.19 2.58
C GLY A 63 -1.24 -13.23 2.53
N ILE A 64 -1.86 -12.44 1.65
CA ILE A 64 -3.33 -12.43 1.48
C ILE A 64 -3.87 -13.66 0.72
N LEU A 65 -2.98 -14.43 0.07
CA LEU A 65 -3.28 -15.69 -0.63
C LEU A 65 -2.96 -16.94 0.22
N GLY A 66 -2.94 -16.81 1.56
CA GLY A 66 -2.74 -17.93 2.47
C GLY A 66 -1.30 -18.12 2.97
N GLY A 67 -0.43 -17.15 2.74
CA GLY A 67 0.93 -17.11 3.28
C GLY A 67 2.01 -17.67 2.36
N VAL A 68 3.24 -17.65 2.87
CA VAL A 68 4.43 -18.22 2.22
C VAL A 68 4.74 -19.58 2.82
N GLU A 69 5.25 -20.52 2.01
CA GLU A 69 5.58 -21.86 2.50
C GLU A 69 7.01 -21.89 3.06
N ASN A 70 7.35 -22.97 3.76
CA ASN A 70 8.64 -23.12 4.46
C ASN A 70 9.86 -22.86 3.56
N GLN A 71 9.82 -23.31 2.30
CA GLN A 71 10.93 -23.12 1.39
C GLN A 71 11.09 -21.63 1.01
N GLN A 72 10.00 -20.94 0.69
CA GLN A 72 10.03 -19.50 0.42
C GLN A 72 10.45 -18.71 1.67
N CYS A 73 10.02 -19.10 2.87
CA CYS A 73 10.50 -18.49 4.11
C CYS A 73 12.03 -18.51 4.20
N ILE A 74 12.67 -19.65 3.88
CA ILE A 74 14.13 -19.80 3.94
C ILE A 74 14.83 -18.91 2.90
N GLU A 75 14.32 -18.91 1.67
CA GLU A 75 14.87 -18.13 0.55
C GLU A 75 14.73 -16.63 0.78
N LEU A 76 13.52 -16.16 1.12
CA LEU A 76 13.25 -14.76 1.45
C LEU A 76 14.08 -14.31 2.64
N SER A 77 14.21 -15.13 3.69
CA SER A 77 15.06 -14.80 4.84
C SER A 77 16.53 -14.61 4.43
N SER A 78 17.02 -15.47 3.54
CA SER A 78 18.38 -15.38 3.00
C SER A 78 18.58 -14.11 2.16
N TYR A 79 17.57 -13.72 1.37
CA TYR A 79 17.56 -12.45 0.63
C TYR A 79 17.58 -11.25 1.58
N LEU A 80 16.66 -11.19 2.54
CA LEU A 80 16.49 -10.05 3.44
C LEU A 80 17.69 -9.81 4.36
N LYS A 81 18.43 -10.87 4.75
CA LYS A 81 19.65 -10.79 5.55
C LYS A 81 20.81 -10.06 4.86
N GLN A 82 20.73 -9.83 3.55
CA GLN A 82 21.75 -9.08 2.81
C GLN A 82 21.63 -7.56 3.04
N PHE A 83 20.51 -7.10 3.59
CA PHE A 83 20.21 -5.69 3.78
C PHE A 83 20.47 -5.23 5.22
N HIS A 84 20.89 -3.97 5.31
CA HIS A 84 21.08 -3.25 6.57
C HIS A 84 19.92 -2.29 6.77
N ILE A 85 18.97 -2.65 7.65
CA ILE A 85 17.70 -1.93 7.81
C ILE A 85 17.89 -0.44 8.14
N GLU A 86 18.99 -0.07 8.80
CA GLU A 86 19.31 1.30 9.18
C GLU A 86 19.77 2.17 8.00
N LYS A 87 20.05 1.57 6.84
CA LYS A 87 20.49 2.25 5.61
C LYS A 87 19.43 2.25 4.51
N LEU A 88 18.31 1.56 4.72
CA LEU A 88 17.26 1.45 3.73
C LEU A 88 16.53 2.79 3.55
N SER A 89 16.08 3.03 2.32
CA SER A 89 15.10 4.10 2.07
C SER A 89 13.79 3.78 2.81
N THR A 90 12.94 4.77 3.06
CA THR A 90 11.63 4.55 3.71
C THR A 90 10.80 3.49 2.99
N ILE A 91 10.82 3.48 1.65
CA ILE A 91 10.08 2.51 0.84
C ILE A 91 10.64 1.10 1.06
N ASP A 92 11.96 0.95 0.94
CA ASP A 92 12.63 -0.34 1.09
C ASP A 92 12.52 -0.88 2.52
N LEU A 93 12.60 0.01 3.51
CA LEU A 93 12.44 -0.33 4.92
C LEU A 93 11.02 -0.85 5.19
N LEU A 94 10.00 -0.17 4.68
CA LEU A 94 8.62 -0.64 4.81
C LEU A 94 8.43 -2.01 4.15
N SER A 95 8.99 -2.22 2.96
CA SER A 95 8.94 -3.52 2.28
C SER A 95 9.66 -4.60 3.07
N TRP A 96 10.86 -4.32 3.57
CA TRP A 96 11.65 -5.25 4.38
C TRP A 96 10.91 -5.66 5.65
N LEU A 97 10.38 -4.69 6.41
CA LEU A 97 9.65 -4.94 7.65
C LEU A 97 8.39 -5.77 7.39
N TYR A 98 7.67 -5.49 6.30
CA TYR A 98 6.49 -6.27 5.93
C TYR A 98 6.86 -7.71 5.59
N CYS A 99 7.93 -7.92 4.81
CA CYS A 99 8.38 -9.26 4.48
C CYS A 99 8.79 -10.03 5.73
N ALA A 100 9.55 -9.40 6.63
CA ALA A 100 9.93 -10.01 7.91
C ALA A 100 8.71 -10.42 8.74
N LEU A 101 7.68 -9.56 8.80
CA LEU A 101 6.43 -9.86 9.49
C LEU A 101 5.71 -11.09 8.89
N ILE A 102 5.58 -11.17 7.56
CA ILE A 102 4.90 -12.29 6.89
C ILE A 102 5.69 -13.59 7.02
N ILE A 103 7.02 -13.54 6.93
CA ILE A 103 7.89 -14.71 7.14
C ILE A 103 7.67 -15.25 8.56
N GLN A 104 7.73 -14.39 9.56
CA GLN A 104 7.54 -14.78 10.96
C GLN A 104 6.11 -15.32 11.20
N ALA A 105 5.09 -14.65 10.67
CA ALA A 105 3.70 -15.10 10.76
C ALA A 105 3.45 -16.45 10.06
N SER A 106 4.26 -16.79 9.05
CA SER A 106 4.21 -18.07 8.34
C SER A 106 5.07 -19.16 9.00
N GLY A 107 5.61 -18.93 10.20
CA GLY A 107 6.44 -19.88 10.93
C GLY A 107 7.92 -19.88 10.54
N GLY A 108 8.36 -18.89 9.74
CA GLY A 108 9.76 -18.64 9.45
C GLY A 108 10.52 -18.04 10.63
N GLU A 109 11.81 -17.73 10.41
CA GLU A 109 12.62 -17.12 11.46
C GLU A 109 12.23 -15.67 11.75
N ASP A 110 12.47 -15.24 12.98
CA ASP A 110 12.39 -13.83 13.36
C ASP A 110 13.71 -13.14 13.00
N LEU A 111 13.68 -12.37 11.90
CA LEU A 111 14.83 -11.64 11.35
C LEU A 111 15.36 -10.52 12.26
N LEU A 112 14.61 -10.13 13.30
CA LEU A 112 15.00 -9.09 14.25
C LEU A 112 15.56 -9.65 15.57
N THR A 113 15.55 -10.98 15.78
CA THR A 113 16.06 -11.63 17.01
C THR A 113 17.48 -11.23 17.37
N GLY A 114 18.34 -10.97 16.38
CA GLY A 114 19.74 -10.58 16.56
C GLY A 114 20.00 -9.07 16.43
N ALA A 115 18.96 -8.26 16.24
CA ALA A 115 19.10 -6.81 16.14
C ALA A 115 19.49 -6.21 17.50
N SER A 116 20.16 -5.05 17.49
CA SER A 116 20.50 -4.32 18.72
C SER A 116 19.23 -3.95 19.50
N ASP A 117 19.26 -3.98 20.83
CA ASP A 117 18.09 -3.68 21.70
C ASP A 117 17.35 -2.36 21.36
N ASN A 118 18.05 -1.37 20.78
CA ASN A 118 17.50 -0.07 20.40
C ASN A 118 17.29 0.10 18.88
N TRP A 119 17.21 -0.98 18.11
CA TRP A 119 17.10 -0.92 16.63
C TRP A 119 15.92 -0.06 16.17
N ASN A 120 14.75 -0.18 16.81
CA ASN A 120 13.56 0.61 16.47
C ASN A 120 13.75 2.11 16.75
N THR A 121 14.51 2.44 17.79
CA THR A 121 14.89 3.82 18.12
C THR A 121 15.85 4.39 17.07
N GLN A 122 16.79 3.58 16.57
CA GLN A 122 17.68 4.00 15.48
C GLN A 122 16.90 4.24 14.17
N ILE A 123 15.94 3.37 13.87
CA ILE A 123 15.04 3.54 12.72
C ILE A 123 14.24 4.84 12.83
N SER A 124 13.55 5.08 13.95
CA SER A 124 12.79 6.32 14.14
C SER A 124 13.68 7.57 14.04
N GLN A 125 14.88 7.56 14.62
CA GLN A 125 15.84 8.66 14.46
C GLN A 125 16.22 8.93 13.01
N ASN A 126 16.38 7.88 12.18
CA ASN A 126 16.64 8.05 10.75
C ASN A 126 15.43 8.64 10.01
N LEU A 127 14.21 8.22 10.35
CA LEU A 127 12.97 8.77 9.77
C LEU A 127 12.79 10.24 10.15
N GLU A 128 13.12 10.63 11.38
CA GLU A 128 13.03 12.03 11.82
C GLU A 128 13.97 12.97 11.08
N ARG A 129 15.06 12.48 10.46
CA ARG A 129 15.89 13.30 9.55
C ARG A 129 15.14 13.74 8.29
N LEU A 130 14.04 13.06 7.96
CA LEU A 130 13.19 13.37 6.80
C LEU A 130 12.05 14.33 7.17
N ARG A 131 11.81 14.62 8.46
CA ARG A 131 10.76 15.53 8.88
C ARG A 131 11.06 16.94 8.39
N THR A 132 10.07 17.57 7.78
CA THR A 132 10.18 18.92 7.21
C THR A 132 9.46 19.95 8.06
N PRO A 133 9.74 21.26 7.90
CA PRO A 133 9.11 22.31 8.70
C PRO A 133 7.58 22.41 8.56
N ASP A 134 7.00 21.79 7.54
CA ASP A 134 5.55 21.77 7.33
C ASP A 134 4.83 20.65 8.11
N GLY A 135 5.56 19.84 8.89
CA GLY A 135 5.05 18.76 9.73
C GLY A 135 5.08 17.38 9.07
N GLY A 136 5.19 17.30 7.74
CA GLY A 136 5.29 16.05 6.99
C GLY A 136 6.72 15.56 6.80
N TYR A 137 6.87 14.44 6.10
CA TYR A 137 8.16 13.83 5.78
C TYR A 137 8.49 13.93 4.29
N ALA A 138 9.72 14.36 3.98
CA ALA A 138 10.25 14.41 2.62
C ALA A 138 10.77 13.04 2.15
N LYS A 139 10.92 12.87 0.82
CA LYS A 139 11.44 11.63 0.20
C LYS A 139 12.93 11.41 0.44
N SER A 140 13.68 12.46 0.77
CA SER A 140 15.09 12.42 1.12
C SER A 140 15.44 13.61 2.02
N GLU A 141 16.58 13.56 2.69
CA GLU A 141 17.05 14.63 3.60
C GLU A 141 17.27 15.98 2.91
N GLN A 142 17.46 15.99 1.58
CA GLN A 142 17.59 17.22 0.79
C GLN A 142 16.22 17.80 0.39
N GLY A 143 15.13 17.09 0.64
CA GLY A 143 13.78 17.53 0.29
C GLY A 143 13.29 18.64 1.20
N ALA A 144 12.86 19.75 0.61
CA ALA A 144 12.39 20.92 1.35
C ALA A 144 10.91 20.86 1.76
N LEU A 145 10.14 19.91 1.22
CA LEU A 145 8.68 19.82 1.39
C LEU A 145 8.27 18.41 1.78
N GLY A 146 7.31 18.29 2.68
CA GLY A 146 6.69 17.02 3.02
C GLY A 146 5.90 16.43 1.85
N SER A 147 6.00 15.12 1.69
CA SER A 147 5.23 14.32 0.74
C SER A 147 4.12 13.60 1.49
N THR A 148 2.87 13.73 1.04
CA THR A 148 1.71 13.08 1.65
C THR A 148 1.87 11.56 1.65
N TYR A 149 2.26 10.98 0.51
CA TYR A 149 2.50 9.54 0.42
C TYR A 149 3.65 9.09 1.33
N HIS A 150 4.78 9.81 1.31
CA HIS A 150 5.95 9.41 2.10
C HIS A 150 5.68 9.51 3.60
N THR A 151 4.94 10.53 4.01
CA THR A 151 4.46 10.71 5.38
C THR A 151 3.60 9.54 5.84
N PHE A 152 2.68 9.07 5.01
CA PHE A 152 1.90 7.87 5.30
C PHE A 152 2.81 6.63 5.49
N LEU A 153 3.82 6.44 4.64
CA LEU A 153 4.76 5.31 4.81
C LEU A 153 5.51 5.39 6.14
N VAL A 154 5.93 6.58 6.57
CA VAL A 154 6.59 6.78 7.87
C VAL A 154 5.66 6.38 9.01
N VAL A 155 4.39 6.80 8.98
CA VAL A 155 3.39 6.41 9.99
C VAL A 155 3.22 4.89 10.06
N LEU A 156 3.17 4.21 8.91
CA LEU A 156 3.09 2.75 8.87
C LEU A 156 4.34 2.09 9.47
N ILE A 157 5.54 2.62 9.18
CA ILE A 157 6.78 2.11 9.75
C ILE A 157 6.77 2.28 11.28
N TYR A 158 6.33 3.42 11.81
CA TYR A 158 6.19 3.64 13.25
C TYR A 158 5.29 2.56 13.90
N GLN A 159 4.14 2.24 13.30
CA GLN A 159 3.29 1.14 13.77
C GLN A 159 4.00 -0.22 13.74
N LEU A 160 4.74 -0.53 12.67
CA LEU A 160 5.45 -1.81 12.51
C LEU A 160 6.63 -1.97 13.48
N ILE A 161 7.33 -0.89 13.82
CA ILE A 161 8.46 -0.92 14.77
C ILE A 161 8.01 -0.74 16.23
N GLY A 162 6.69 -0.67 16.47
CA GLY A 162 6.08 -0.61 17.79
C GLY A 162 6.29 0.72 18.52
N LEU A 163 6.40 1.83 17.77
CA LEU A 163 6.56 3.18 18.33
C LEU A 163 5.39 4.08 17.94
N GLU A 164 5.09 5.07 18.79
CA GLU A 164 4.15 6.13 18.46
C GLU A 164 4.83 7.21 17.61
N ILE A 165 4.11 7.74 16.61
CA ILE A 165 4.60 8.85 15.78
C ILE A 165 4.67 10.13 16.64
N PRO A 166 5.81 10.84 16.69
CA PRO A 166 5.91 12.09 17.43
C PRO A 166 5.18 13.23 16.72
N ASP A 167 4.83 14.27 17.49
CA ASP A 167 4.24 15.51 16.99
C ASP A 167 3.01 15.29 16.08
N SER A 168 2.11 14.40 16.50
CA SER A 168 0.93 13.99 15.72
C SER A 168 0.01 15.16 15.34
N ASN A 169 -0.10 16.20 16.17
CA ASN A 169 -0.90 17.39 15.86
C ASN A 169 -0.32 18.18 14.68
N ASP A 170 1.00 18.34 14.60
CA ASP A 170 1.66 19.03 13.48
C ASP A 170 1.51 18.21 12.20
N LEU A 171 1.54 16.89 12.31
CA LEU A 171 1.27 15.97 11.21
C LEU A 171 -0.20 16.03 10.73
N ILE A 172 -1.17 16.16 11.65
CA ILE A 172 -2.58 16.37 11.30
C ILE A 172 -2.73 17.71 10.55
N GLN A 173 -2.13 18.79 11.07
CA GLN A 173 -2.17 20.09 10.42
C GLN A 173 -1.51 20.06 9.02
N PHE A 174 -0.38 19.36 8.88
CA PHE A 174 0.25 19.11 7.59
C PHE A 174 -0.75 18.54 6.58
N LEU A 175 -1.52 17.51 6.97
CA LEU A 175 -2.49 16.86 6.09
C LEU A 175 -3.65 17.78 5.74
N TYR A 176 -4.19 18.54 6.70
CA TYR A 176 -5.21 19.56 6.41
C TYR A 176 -4.72 20.58 5.38
N ASP A 177 -3.46 21.02 5.46
CA ASP A 177 -2.86 21.92 4.47
C ASP A 177 -2.61 21.27 3.08
N ARG A 178 -2.77 19.94 2.96
CA ARG A 178 -2.70 19.19 1.69
C ARG A 178 -4.06 19.05 1.00
N GLN A 179 -5.17 19.35 1.68
CA GLN A 179 -6.48 19.30 1.05
C GLN A 179 -6.66 20.45 0.04
N ARG A 180 -7.48 20.25 -0.99
CA ARG A 180 -7.84 21.27 -1.99
C ARG A 180 -9.35 21.43 -2.08
N ASP A 181 -9.79 22.52 -2.72
CA ASP A 181 -11.21 22.82 -2.97
C ASP A 181 -11.94 21.73 -3.77
N ASP A 182 -11.23 20.82 -4.42
CA ASP A 182 -11.81 19.63 -5.08
C ASP A 182 -12.15 18.49 -4.10
N GLY A 183 -11.88 18.68 -2.81
CA GLY A 183 -12.15 17.78 -1.69
C GLY A 183 -11.04 16.76 -1.40
N GLY A 184 -10.13 16.54 -2.36
CA GLY A 184 -9.05 15.57 -2.23
C GLY A 184 -7.78 16.18 -1.63
N PHE A 185 -6.73 15.36 -1.58
CA PHE A 185 -5.41 15.77 -1.11
C PHE A 185 -4.37 15.72 -2.23
N VAL A 186 -3.36 16.58 -2.13
CA VAL A 186 -2.21 16.61 -3.03
C VAL A 186 -0.98 15.93 -2.43
N GLU A 187 -0.05 15.51 -3.30
CA GLU A 187 1.21 14.90 -2.88
C GLU A 187 2.19 15.91 -2.26
N ILE A 188 2.25 17.14 -2.78
CA ILE A 188 3.10 18.22 -2.26
C ILE A 188 2.37 19.56 -2.33
N SER A 189 2.72 20.50 -1.45
CA SER A 189 2.00 21.78 -1.29
C SER A 189 1.84 22.63 -2.56
N PRO A 190 2.77 22.69 -3.55
CA PRO A 190 2.57 23.55 -4.73
C PRO A 190 1.53 23.01 -5.73
N MET A 191 1.10 21.75 -5.60
CA MET A 191 0.10 21.16 -6.48
C MET A 191 -1.28 21.78 -6.22
N LYS A 192 -2.04 21.98 -7.30
CA LYS A 192 -3.37 22.63 -7.28
C LYS A 192 -4.54 21.66 -7.41
N ARG A 193 -4.29 20.42 -7.79
CA ARG A 193 -5.31 19.41 -8.04
C ARG A 193 -4.93 18.13 -7.34
N SER A 194 -5.91 17.56 -6.67
CA SER A 194 -5.74 16.37 -5.87
C SER A 194 -5.59 15.12 -6.72
N GLY A 195 -5.08 14.06 -6.09
CA GLY A 195 -4.95 12.75 -6.70
C GLY A 195 -5.53 11.66 -5.81
N THR A 196 -5.92 10.55 -6.42
CA THR A 196 -6.55 9.42 -5.71
C THR A 196 -5.60 8.81 -4.68
N ASN A 197 -4.33 8.56 -5.04
CA ASN A 197 -3.37 7.96 -4.13
C ASN A 197 -2.95 8.88 -2.97
N PRO A 198 -2.64 10.19 -3.18
CA PRO A 198 -2.40 11.10 -2.06
C PRO A 198 -3.62 11.28 -1.16
N THR A 199 -4.84 11.26 -1.73
CA THR A 199 -6.09 11.30 -0.94
C THR A 199 -6.22 10.07 -0.05
N ALA A 200 -6.01 8.87 -0.60
CA ALA A 200 -6.04 7.64 0.18
C ALA A 200 -4.99 7.61 1.29
N ALA A 201 -3.76 8.06 1.00
CA ALA A 201 -2.68 8.16 1.99
C ALA A 201 -3.02 9.14 3.13
N ALA A 202 -3.59 10.30 2.80
CA ALA A 202 -4.03 11.28 3.79
C ALA A 202 -5.17 10.73 4.66
N VAL A 203 -6.22 10.16 4.04
CA VAL A 203 -7.37 9.58 4.77
C VAL A 203 -6.91 8.44 5.69
N ALA A 204 -6.10 7.51 5.20
CA ALA A 204 -5.59 6.42 6.03
C ALA A 204 -4.78 6.96 7.23
N THR A 205 -3.96 7.99 7.01
CA THR A 205 -3.22 8.64 8.11
C THR A 205 -4.13 9.33 9.10
N LEU A 206 -5.15 10.08 8.64
CA LEU A 206 -6.13 10.74 9.51
C LEU A 206 -6.95 9.73 10.32
N LEU A 207 -7.30 8.58 9.73
CA LEU A 207 -7.96 7.50 10.45
C LEU A 207 -7.05 6.88 11.53
N ILE A 208 -5.78 6.63 11.22
CA ILE A 208 -4.78 6.15 12.19
C ILE A 208 -4.63 7.13 13.37
N LEU A 209 -4.64 8.43 13.08
CA LEU A 209 -4.49 9.49 14.08
C LEU A 209 -5.81 9.91 14.75
N ASN A 210 -6.92 9.27 14.39
CA ASN A 210 -8.26 9.60 14.89
C ASN A 210 -8.63 11.09 14.69
N ALA A 211 -8.30 11.62 13.50
CA ALA A 211 -8.45 13.02 13.11
C ALA A 211 -9.32 13.21 11.86
N MET A 212 -10.09 12.19 11.50
CA MET A 212 -11.10 12.25 10.45
C MET A 212 -12.43 12.74 11.03
N ASP A 213 -13.10 13.67 10.36
CA ASP A 213 -14.43 14.18 10.74
C ASP A 213 -15.43 14.09 9.57
N ASP A 214 -16.68 14.45 9.83
CA ASP A 214 -17.78 14.36 8.85
C ASP A 214 -17.62 15.36 7.69
N GLU A 215 -16.99 16.52 7.92
CA GLU A 215 -16.76 17.55 6.90
C GLU A 215 -15.71 17.05 5.89
N LEU A 216 -14.57 16.56 6.38
CA LEU A 216 -13.54 15.95 5.55
C LEU A 216 -14.06 14.72 4.81
N LYS A 217 -14.95 13.93 5.43
CA LYS A 217 -15.55 12.77 4.80
C LYS A 217 -16.43 13.17 3.62
N ASP A 218 -17.22 14.23 3.77
CA ASP A 218 -18.06 14.77 2.70
C ASP A 218 -17.22 15.35 1.55
N ASP A 219 -16.12 16.03 1.86
CA ASP A 219 -15.17 16.52 0.86
C ASP A 219 -14.51 15.39 0.07
N VAL A 220 -14.03 14.35 0.77
CA VAL A 220 -13.43 13.17 0.12
C VAL A 220 -14.47 12.44 -0.74
N ARG A 221 -15.73 12.36 -0.30
CA ARG A 221 -16.82 11.80 -1.12
C ARG A 221 -16.98 12.57 -2.43
N ASP A 222 -16.92 13.90 -2.37
CA ASP A 222 -17.07 14.75 -3.55
C ASP A 222 -15.87 14.63 -4.49
N PHE A 223 -14.66 14.50 -3.95
CA PHE A 223 -13.47 14.18 -4.74
C PHE A 223 -13.58 12.81 -5.42
N LEU A 224 -13.90 11.75 -4.67
CA LEU A 224 -14.03 10.40 -5.21
C LEU A 224 -15.11 10.31 -6.31
N ASN A 225 -16.18 11.08 -6.20
CA ASN A 225 -17.18 11.22 -7.26
C ASN A 225 -16.64 11.84 -8.56
N GLN A 226 -15.62 12.70 -8.48
CA GLN A 226 -15.00 13.32 -9.66
C GLN A 226 -14.00 12.39 -10.35
N VAL A 227 -13.33 11.51 -9.61
CA VAL A 227 -12.31 10.60 -10.14
C VAL A 227 -12.80 9.18 -10.44
N LYS A 228 -14.04 8.84 -10.07
CA LYS A 228 -14.65 7.58 -10.54
C LYS A 228 -14.85 7.62 -12.05
N SER A 229 -14.39 6.59 -12.74
CA SER A 229 -14.48 6.47 -14.20
C SER A 229 -15.80 5.82 -14.62
N SER A 230 -16.28 6.16 -15.81
CA SER A 230 -17.36 5.41 -16.47
C SER A 230 -16.95 3.98 -16.84
N GLU A 231 -15.66 3.63 -16.75
CA GLU A 231 -15.16 2.26 -16.91
C GLU A 231 -15.43 1.40 -15.68
N GLY A 232 -15.76 1.99 -14.52
CA GLY A 232 -16.04 1.31 -13.25
C GLY A 232 -14.96 1.47 -12.19
N GLY A 233 -13.70 1.69 -12.60
CA GLY A 233 -12.57 1.96 -11.70
C GLY A 233 -12.41 3.43 -11.32
N PHE A 234 -11.27 3.77 -10.71
CA PHE A 234 -10.89 5.14 -10.40
C PHE A 234 -9.71 5.61 -11.25
N GLN A 235 -9.75 6.89 -11.63
CA GLN A 235 -8.67 7.61 -12.30
C GLN A 235 -7.65 8.10 -11.27
N ALA A 236 -6.38 8.27 -11.66
CA ALA A 236 -5.37 8.81 -10.75
C ALA A 236 -5.62 10.27 -10.33
N ASN A 237 -6.26 11.06 -11.19
CA ASN A 237 -6.76 12.41 -10.93
C ASN A 237 -7.69 12.86 -12.07
N THR A 238 -8.34 14.02 -11.92
CA THR A 238 -9.31 14.58 -12.87
C THR A 238 -8.76 14.94 -14.27
N ARG A 239 -7.45 14.81 -14.52
CA ARG A 239 -6.85 14.99 -15.86
C ARG A 239 -6.57 13.67 -16.57
N ILE A 240 -6.58 12.55 -15.86
CA ILE A 240 -6.30 11.24 -16.44
C ILE A 240 -7.63 10.67 -16.93
N PRO A 241 -7.79 10.41 -18.23
CA PRO A 241 -9.11 10.09 -18.80
C PRO A 241 -9.53 8.63 -18.59
N PHE A 242 -8.68 7.80 -17.99
CA PHE A 242 -8.85 6.36 -17.84
C PHE A 242 -8.59 5.92 -16.39
N ALA A 243 -9.26 4.86 -15.97
CA ALA A 243 -9.01 4.21 -14.69
C ALA A 243 -7.74 3.33 -14.75
N ASP A 244 -7.13 3.13 -13.59
CA ASP A 244 -5.97 2.24 -13.41
C ASP A 244 -6.13 1.38 -12.14
N GLY A 245 -5.43 0.25 -12.07
CA GLY A 245 -5.58 -0.71 -10.97
C GLY A 245 -5.19 -0.16 -9.59
N LEU A 246 -4.14 0.67 -9.53
CA LEU A 246 -3.64 1.24 -8.28
C LEU A 246 -4.63 2.27 -7.71
N SER A 247 -5.04 3.24 -8.53
CA SER A 247 -6.03 4.25 -8.14
C SER A 247 -7.37 3.61 -7.81
N THR A 248 -7.72 2.52 -8.51
CA THR A 248 -8.94 1.76 -8.23
C THR A 248 -8.91 1.08 -6.86
N PHE A 249 -7.80 0.44 -6.52
CA PHE A 249 -7.61 -0.17 -5.20
C PHE A 249 -7.69 0.87 -4.07
N THR A 250 -6.91 1.96 -4.18
CA THR A 250 -6.83 2.98 -3.13
C THR A 250 -8.13 3.78 -3.01
N GLY A 251 -8.77 4.11 -4.13
CA GLY A 251 -10.07 4.79 -4.17
C GLY A 251 -11.19 3.95 -3.55
N LEU A 252 -11.26 2.65 -3.89
CA LEU A 252 -12.24 1.74 -3.30
C LEU A 252 -12.01 1.56 -1.80
N LEU A 253 -10.76 1.32 -1.38
CA LEU A 253 -10.42 1.17 0.03
C LEU A 253 -10.83 2.41 0.82
N THR A 254 -10.49 3.59 0.31
CA THR A 254 -10.87 4.89 0.92
C THR A 254 -12.39 5.03 1.02
N ALA A 255 -13.12 4.69 -0.05
CA ALA A 255 -14.58 4.75 -0.03
C ALA A 255 -15.16 3.83 1.06
N GLN A 256 -14.69 2.58 1.16
CA GLN A 256 -15.20 1.64 2.16
C GLN A 256 -14.79 2.02 3.58
N ASP A 257 -13.55 2.49 3.80
CA ASP A 257 -13.07 2.94 5.13
C ASP A 257 -13.90 4.12 5.66
N LEU A 258 -14.44 4.95 4.77
CA LEU A 258 -15.33 6.06 5.11
C LEU A 258 -16.82 5.68 5.09
N GLY A 259 -17.18 4.42 4.79
CA GLY A 259 -18.58 3.98 4.67
C GLY A 259 -19.34 4.65 3.52
N LEU A 260 -18.66 4.83 2.38
CA LEU A 260 -19.16 5.43 1.15
C LEU A 260 -19.39 4.37 0.06
N ASP A 261 -19.83 3.17 0.43
CA ASP A 261 -19.93 2.00 -0.44
C ASP A 261 -20.80 2.23 -1.69
N SER A 262 -21.81 3.12 -1.59
CA SER A 262 -22.71 3.46 -2.68
C SER A 262 -22.06 4.28 -3.81
N LEU A 263 -20.81 4.72 -3.66
CA LEU A 263 -20.11 5.48 -4.70
C LEU A 263 -19.80 4.66 -5.95
N VAL A 264 -19.63 3.34 -5.78
CA VAL A 264 -19.13 2.43 -6.81
C VAL A 264 -20.20 1.41 -7.19
N ASP A 265 -20.39 1.23 -8.49
CA ASP A 265 -21.14 0.07 -8.99
C ASP A 265 -20.22 -1.17 -8.93
N GLN A 266 -20.47 -2.04 -7.95
CA GLN A 266 -19.67 -3.24 -7.72
C GLN A 266 -19.61 -4.17 -8.94
N LYS A 267 -20.70 -4.24 -9.72
CA LYS A 267 -20.74 -5.09 -10.91
C LYS A 267 -19.84 -4.52 -11.99
N GLN A 268 -19.94 -3.21 -12.24
CA GLN A 268 -19.11 -2.54 -13.23
C GLN A 268 -17.62 -2.60 -12.85
N LEU A 269 -17.32 -2.38 -11.57
CA LEU A 269 -15.97 -2.49 -11.05
C LEU A 269 -15.41 -3.91 -11.21
N MET A 270 -16.20 -4.94 -10.88
CA MET A 270 -15.80 -6.34 -11.07
C MET A 270 -15.49 -6.64 -12.54
N GLN A 271 -16.31 -6.15 -13.47
CA GLN A 271 -16.08 -6.29 -14.92
C GLN A 271 -14.78 -5.59 -15.34
N PHE A 272 -14.54 -4.36 -14.89
CA PHE A 272 -13.29 -3.65 -15.16
C PHE A 272 -12.06 -4.47 -14.70
N MET A 273 -12.10 -4.98 -13.47
CA MET A 273 -10.98 -5.76 -12.95
C MET A 273 -10.76 -7.06 -13.73
N THR A 274 -11.81 -7.85 -13.94
CA THR A 274 -11.70 -9.22 -14.46
C THR A 274 -11.64 -9.30 -15.98
N GLU A 275 -12.27 -8.37 -16.69
CA GLU A 275 -12.29 -8.40 -18.16
C GLU A 275 -11.17 -7.54 -18.77
N TRP A 276 -10.69 -6.50 -18.06
CA TRP A 276 -9.74 -5.53 -18.64
C TRP A 276 -8.34 -5.63 -18.03
N LEU A 277 -8.23 -5.86 -16.72
CA LEU A 277 -6.93 -5.82 -16.04
C LEU A 277 -6.33 -7.20 -15.76
N GLU A 278 -7.18 -8.18 -15.43
CA GLU A 278 -6.77 -9.54 -15.11
C GLU A 278 -6.22 -10.30 -16.34
N PHE A 279 -5.17 -11.08 -16.15
CA PHE A 279 -4.72 -12.03 -17.16
C PHE A 279 -5.29 -13.43 -16.91
N PRO A 280 -5.70 -14.16 -17.97
CA PRO A 280 -6.14 -15.55 -17.84
C PRO A 280 -5.08 -16.48 -17.24
N THR A 281 -3.80 -16.16 -17.44
CA THR A 281 -2.64 -16.91 -16.92
C THR A 281 -2.24 -16.53 -15.51
N GLY A 282 -2.95 -15.60 -14.86
CA GLY A 282 -2.57 -15.03 -13.58
C GLY A 282 -1.81 -13.71 -13.73
N GLY A 283 -1.86 -12.94 -12.64
CA GLY A 283 -1.40 -11.55 -12.59
C GLY A 283 -2.39 -10.52 -13.12
N PHE A 284 -2.10 -9.25 -12.85
CA PHE A 284 -2.84 -8.08 -13.35
C PHE A 284 -1.90 -7.08 -14.01
N ARG A 285 -2.39 -6.38 -15.02
CA ARG A 285 -1.74 -5.20 -15.61
C ARG A 285 -2.11 -3.92 -14.88
N GLY A 286 -1.35 -2.85 -15.07
CA GLY A 286 -1.66 -1.57 -14.43
C GLY A 286 -2.82 -0.80 -15.06
N ALA A 287 -2.95 -0.89 -16.38
CA ALA A 287 -4.03 -0.28 -17.13
C ALA A 287 -4.33 -1.06 -18.41
N SER A 288 -5.47 -0.80 -19.05
CA SER A 288 -5.97 -1.63 -20.17
C SER A 288 -5.03 -1.75 -21.37
N TRP A 289 -4.18 -0.76 -21.63
CA TRP A 289 -3.21 -0.78 -22.74
C TRP A 289 -1.88 -1.45 -22.39
N ASP A 290 -1.69 -1.86 -21.14
CA ASP A 290 -0.49 -2.56 -20.71
C ASP A 290 -0.58 -4.04 -21.12
N GLU A 291 0.51 -4.56 -21.68
CA GLU A 291 0.53 -5.87 -22.32
C GLU A 291 1.05 -6.98 -21.39
N GLN A 292 1.55 -6.61 -20.21
CA GLN A 292 2.19 -7.54 -19.29
C GLN A 292 1.60 -7.45 -17.89
N ALA A 293 1.57 -8.59 -17.21
CA ALA A 293 1.28 -8.65 -15.79
C ALA A 293 2.46 -8.08 -15.00
N ASP A 294 2.16 -7.52 -13.83
CA ASP A 294 3.14 -6.95 -12.94
C ASP A 294 2.81 -7.34 -11.49
N VAL A 295 3.83 -7.65 -10.68
CA VAL A 295 3.65 -8.11 -9.29
C VAL A 295 2.98 -7.05 -8.42
N GLU A 296 3.34 -5.78 -8.56
CA GLU A 296 2.71 -4.68 -7.83
C GLU A 296 1.24 -4.56 -8.23
N TYR A 297 0.94 -4.52 -9.53
CA TYR A 297 -0.45 -4.42 -9.98
C TYR A 297 -1.28 -5.66 -9.69
N THR A 298 -0.63 -6.82 -9.57
CA THR A 298 -1.28 -8.06 -9.10
C THR A 298 -1.74 -7.92 -7.66
N PHE A 299 -0.94 -7.31 -6.78
CA PHE A 299 -1.38 -7.00 -5.41
C PHE A 299 -2.61 -6.10 -5.41
N TYR A 300 -2.61 -5.00 -6.17
CA TYR A 300 -3.77 -4.09 -6.22
C TYR A 300 -5.01 -4.76 -6.81
N GLY A 301 -4.84 -5.58 -7.87
CA GLY A 301 -5.93 -6.34 -8.48
C GLY A 301 -6.58 -7.31 -7.50
N LEU A 302 -5.76 -8.12 -6.82
CA LEU A 302 -6.22 -9.00 -5.74
C LEU A 302 -6.88 -8.20 -4.61
N GLY A 303 -6.31 -7.04 -4.26
CA GLY A 303 -6.87 -6.14 -3.26
C GLY A 303 -8.29 -5.67 -3.61
N VAL A 304 -8.54 -5.27 -4.86
CA VAL A 304 -9.89 -4.88 -5.31
C VAL A 304 -10.85 -6.07 -5.26
N LEU A 305 -10.43 -7.24 -5.78
CA LEU A 305 -11.24 -8.45 -5.73
C LEU A 305 -11.62 -8.82 -4.29
N ALA A 306 -10.67 -8.69 -3.37
CA ALA A 306 -10.88 -8.93 -1.95
C ALA A 306 -11.91 -7.95 -1.37
N LEU A 307 -11.75 -6.64 -1.59
CA LEU A 307 -12.63 -5.60 -1.05
C LEU A 307 -14.07 -5.71 -1.56
N LEU A 308 -14.26 -6.19 -2.79
CA LEU A 308 -15.59 -6.47 -3.36
C LEU A 308 -16.27 -7.68 -2.70
N ASN A 309 -15.50 -8.53 -2.03
CA ASN A 309 -15.98 -9.74 -1.37
C ASN A 309 -15.82 -9.69 0.14
N ALA A 310 -15.31 -8.61 0.75
CA ALA A 310 -15.05 -8.52 2.19
C ALA A 310 -16.35 -8.51 3.01
#